data_AF-A0A3D3MVE9-F1
#
_entry.id   AF-A0A3D3MVE9-F1
#
_cell.length_a   1.000
_cell.length_b   1.000
_cell.length_c   1.000
_cell.angle_alpha   90.00
_cell.angle_beta   90.00
_cell.angle_gamma   90.00
#
_symmetry.space_group_name_H-M   'P 1'
#
loop_
_entity.id
_entity.type
_entity.pdbx_description
1 polymer ?
#
loop_
_entity_poly.entity_id
_entity_poly.type
_entity_poly.pdbx_seq_one_letter_code
_entity_poly.pdbx_strand_id
1 'polypeptide(L)'
;MAWKKKYKCLHCGYEVEVYDGKGLFGQHITAMTCPDCKTIQNIVVGGVIGDVAPSFNTEVGRLCLKCGSDKITIWDKHTCPQCGGRMEPTGEQEFWT
;
A
#
# COMPACT_ATOMS: atom_id res chain seq x y z
N MET A 1 15.63 -0.02 -6.84
CA MET A 1 14.75 0.29 -7.98
C MET A 1 13.35 0.00 -7.52
N ALA A 2 12.55 1.05 -7.42
CA ALA A 2 11.15 0.91 -7.11
C ALA A 2 10.29 1.61 -8.16
N TRP A 3 9.04 1.19 -8.24
CA TRP A 3 8.12 1.54 -9.29
C TRP A 3 6.79 1.92 -8.67
N LYS A 4 6.18 2.98 -9.17
CA LYS A 4 4.83 3.38 -8.85
C LYS A 4 3.91 2.83 -9.93
N LYS A 5 2.92 2.04 -9.53
CA LYS A 5 1.95 1.38 -10.41
C LYS A 5 0.55 1.85 -10.05
N LYS A 6 -0.26 2.18 -11.05
CA LYS A 6 -1.66 2.53 -10.83
C LYS A 6 -2.55 1.31 -11.03
N TYR A 7 -3.49 1.12 -10.11
CA TYR A 7 -4.52 0.08 -10.15
C TYR A 7 -5.89 0.73 -10.19
N LYS A 8 -6.83 0.08 -10.90
CA LYS A 8 -8.21 0.51 -11.02
C LYS A 8 -9.16 -0.65 -10.80
N CYS A 9 -10.22 -0.42 -10.04
CA CYS A 9 -11.33 -1.35 -9.94
C CYS A 9 -12.23 -1.25 -11.17
N LEU A 10 -12.47 -2.37 -11.84
CA LEU A 10 -13.34 -2.42 -13.03
C LEU A 10 -14.83 -2.24 -12.69
N HIS A 11 -15.22 -2.47 -11.43
CA HIS A 11 -16.62 -2.44 -11.01
C HIS A 11 -17.07 -1.06 -10.50
N CYS A 12 -16.33 -0.44 -9.57
CA CYS A 12 -16.70 0.86 -8.98
C CYS A 12 -15.83 2.03 -9.47
N GLY A 13 -14.79 1.77 -10.27
CA GLY A 13 -13.88 2.81 -10.75
C GLY A 13 -12.89 3.34 -9.71
N TYR A 14 -12.81 2.74 -8.52
CA TYR A 14 -11.82 3.11 -7.50
C TYR A 14 -10.39 2.96 -8.03
N GLU A 15 -9.58 4.02 -7.93
CA GLU A 15 -8.19 4.04 -8.37
C GLU A 15 -7.25 4.20 -7.19
N VAL A 16 -6.09 3.53 -7.25
CA VAL A 16 -5.04 3.65 -6.25
C VAL A 16 -3.68 3.52 -6.91
N GLU A 17 -2.71 4.26 -6.39
CA GLU A 17 -1.31 4.13 -6.75
C GLU A 17 -0.61 3.32 -5.67
N VAL A 18 0.11 2.27 -6.06
CA VAL A 18 0.90 1.44 -5.16
C VAL A 18 2.34 1.39 -5.61
N TYR A 19 3.23 1.12 -4.68
CA TYR A 19 4.66 1.11 -4.91
C TYR A 19 5.17 -0.34 -4.83
N ASP A 20 6.11 -0.68 -5.70
CA ASP A 20 6.70 -2.00 -5.79
C ASP A 20 8.22 -1.88 -5.88
N GLY A 21 8.93 -2.61 -5.04
CA GLY A 21 10.40 -2.58 -4.96
C GLY A 21 10.92 -1.87 -3.70
N LYS A 22 12.24 -1.69 -3.68
CA LYS A 22 12.97 -1.05 -2.59
C LYS A 22 13.53 0.29 -3.06
N GLY A 23 13.23 1.34 -2.31
CA GLY A 23 13.77 2.67 -2.49
C GLY A 23 15.18 2.81 -1.94
N LEU A 24 15.71 4.02 -2.05
CA LEU A 24 17.02 4.38 -1.50
C LEU A 24 17.04 4.09 0.02
N PHE A 25 18.13 3.50 0.52
CA PHE A 25 18.31 3.05 1.91
C PHE A 25 17.45 1.85 2.36
N GLY A 26 16.95 1.03 1.42
CA GLY A 26 16.36 -0.27 1.72
C GLY A 26 14.92 -0.25 2.24
N GLN A 27 14.32 0.94 2.35
CA GLN A 27 12.89 1.11 2.63
C GLN A 27 12.05 0.58 1.47
N HIS A 28 10.90 0.02 1.78
CA HIS A 28 9.88 -0.32 0.80
C HIS A 28 8.53 0.20 1.26
N ILE A 29 7.57 0.23 0.35
CA ILE A 29 6.21 0.69 0.63
C ILE A 29 5.28 -0.49 0.41
N THR A 30 4.57 -0.86 1.47
CA THR A 30 3.58 -1.94 1.43
C THR A 30 2.19 -1.33 1.35
N ALA A 31 1.40 -1.77 0.37
CA ALA A 31 0.00 -1.41 0.26
C ALA A 31 -0.83 -2.24 1.23
N MET A 32 -1.59 -1.57 2.10
CA MET A 32 -2.44 -2.17 3.12
C MET A 32 -3.90 -1.85 2.83
N THR A 33 -4.79 -2.83 2.94
CA THR A 33 -6.23 -2.61 2.86
C THR A 33 -6.79 -2.31 4.25
N CYS A 34 -7.67 -1.31 4.36
CA CYS A 34 -8.39 -1.00 5.57
C CYS A 34 -9.89 -1.30 5.38
N PRO A 35 -10.47 -2.26 6.13
CA PRO A 35 -11.87 -2.62 6.00
C PRO A 35 -12.81 -1.52 6.51
N ASP A 36 -12.39 -0.72 7.50
CA ASP A 36 -13.26 0.26 8.15
C ASP A 36 -13.47 1.50 7.28
N CYS A 37 -12.41 2.08 6.70
CA CYS A 37 -12.51 3.24 5.81
C CYS A 37 -12.54 2.88 4.31
N LYS A 38 -12.47 1.57 4.00
CA LYS A 38 -12.55 1.02 2.64
C LYS A 38 -11.51 1.59 1.68
N THR A 39 -10.31 1.90 2.16
CA THR A 39 -9.22 2.40 1.31
C THR A 39 -7.99 1.52 1.39
N ILE A 40 -7.21 1.55 0.32
CA ILE A 40 -5.82 1.06 0.34
C ILE A 40 -4.93 2.21 0.82
N GLN A 41 -4.01 1.91 1.72
CA GLN A 41 -3.06 2.85 2.32
C GLN A 41 -1.65 2.34 2.09
N ASN A 42 -0.77 3.21 1.62
CA ASN A 42 0.64 2.90 1.44
C ASN A 42 1.39 3.20 2.74
N ILE A 43 1.99 2.19 3.35
CA ILE A 43 2.82 2.34 4.55
C ILE A 43 4.29 2.11 4.22
N VAL A 44 5.17 2.91 4.81
CA VAL A 44 6.63 2.75 4.66
C VAL A 44 7.10 1.71 5.67
N VAL A 45 7.90 0.75 5.20
CA VAL A 45 8.43 -0.37 5.97
C VAL A 45 9.93 -0.55 5.71
N GLY A 46 10.69 -0.75 6.79
CA GLY A 46 12.12 -1.07 6.78
C GLY A 46 13.03 0.08 6.34
N GLY A 47 14.28 -0.24 6.07
CA GLY A 47 15.34 0.73 5.78
C GLY A 47 15.78 1.53 7.00
N VAL A 48 16.48 2.64 6.78
CA VAL A 48 17.05 3.47 7.86
C VAL A 48 16.00 3.98 8.85
N ILE A 49 14.74 4.17 8.42
CA ILE A 49 13.65 4.53 9.34
C ILE A 49 13.36 3.43 10.37
N GLY A 50 13.54 2.16 10.00
CA GLY A 50 13.41 1.01 10.88
C GLY A 50 14.51 0.91 11.94
N ASP A 51 15.71 1.42 11.63
CA ASP A 51 16.84 1.48 12.56
C ASP A 51 16.62 2.54 13.65
N VAL A 52 16.01 3.67 13.31
CA VAL A 52 15.68 4.75 14.26
C VAL A 52 14.33 4.56 14.95
N ALA A 53 13.39 3.86 14.32
CA ALA A 53 12.05 3.60 14.82
C ALA A 53 11.63 2.15 14.52
N PRO A 54 11.86 1.22 15.46
CA PRO A 54 11.62 -0.21 15.24
C PRO A 54 10.20 -0.59 14.83
N SER A 55 9.21 0.25 15.14
CA SER A 55 7.81 0.09 14.72
C SER A 55 7.61 0.22 13.21
N PHE A 56 8.62 0.65 12.45
CA PHE A 56 8.61 0.70 10.99
C PHE A 56 9.25 -0.53 10.36
N ASN A 57 9.79 -1.49 11.13
CA ASN A 57 10.39 -2.70 10.57
C ASN A 57 9.37 -3.70 10.01
N THR A 58 8.08 -3.54 10.34
CA THR A 58 7.02 -4.46 9.94
C THR A 58 5.71 -3.74 9.68
N GLU A 59 4.86 -4.38 8.89
CA GLU A 59 3.45 -4.06 8.68
C GLU A 59 2.58 -4.31 9.93
N VAL A 60 3.05 -5.15 10.86
CA VAL A 60 2.30 -5.55 12.05
C VAL A 60 2.19 -4.41 13.06
N GLY A 61 1.00 -4.24 13.65
CA GLY A 61 0.74 -3.22 14.67
C GLY A 61 0.66 -1.79 14.12
N ARG A 62 0.56 -1.63 12.80
CA ARG A 62 0.38 -0.34 12.13
C ARG A 62 -1.08 0.06 12.13
N LEU A 63 -1.35 1.36 12.25
CA LEU A 63 -2.68 1.93 12.15
C LEU A 63 -2.94 2.46 10.74
N CYS A 64 -4.20 2.42 10.33
CA CYS A 64 -4.67 3.09 9.12
C CYS A 64 -4.35 4.58 9.19
N LEU A 65 -3.59 5.09 8.22
CA LEU A 65 -3.21 6.52 8.15
C LEU A 65 -4.42 7.45 7.97
N LYS A 66 -5.56 6.92 7.50
CA LYS A 66 -6.79 7.70 7.27
C LYS A 66 -7.75 7.70 8.46
N CYS A 67 -7.95 6.56 9.13
CA CYS A 67 -9.00 6.42 10.16
C CYS A 67 -8.52 5.90 11.52
N GLY A 68 -7.23 5.58 11.66
CA GLY A 68 -6.67 5.08 12.91
C GLY A 68 -7.02 3.64 13.27
N SER A 69 -7.76 2.91 12.41
CA SER A 69 -8.06 1.49 12.61
C SER A 69 -6.79 0.63 12.66
N ASP A 70 -6.75 -0.32 13.58
CA ASP A 70 -5.72 -1.34 13.72
C ASP A 70 -6.00 -2.61 12.90
N LYS A 71 -7.16 -2.66 12.21
CA LYS A 71 -7.60 -3.82 11.41
C LYS A 71 -7.08 -3.82 9.98
N ILE A 72 -6.00 -3.10 9.71
CA ILE A 72 -5.40 -3.07 8.37
C ILE A 72 -4.63 -4.34 8.09
N THR A 73 -4.69 -4.83 6.86
CA THR A 73 -3.98 -6.03 6.41
C THR A 73 -3.25 -5.77 5.10
N ILE A 74 -2.24 -6.57 4.78
CA ILE A 74 -1.53 -6.46 3.51
C ILE A 74 -2.53 -6.67 2.37
N TRP A 75 -2.54 -5.73 1.43
CA TRP A 75 -3.41 -5.81 0.29
C TRP A 75 -2.90 -6.87 -0.70
N ASP A 76 -3.80 -7.73 -1.17
CA ASP A 76 -3.52 -8.83 -2.10
C ASP A 76 -3.20 -8.37 -3.54
N LYS A 77 -3.22 -7.05 -3.80
CA LYS A 77 -3.08 -6.41 -5.12
C LYS A 77 -4.20 -6.73 -6.12
N HIS A 78 -5.33 -7.26 -5.65
CA HIS A 78 -6.44 -7.71 -6.51
C HIS A 78 -7.82 -7.27 -6.02
N THR A 79 -8.06 -7.17 -4.71
CA THR A 79 -9.41 -6.98 -4.15
C THR A 79 -9.70 -5.51 -3.87
N CYS A 80 -10.77 -4.97 -4.42
CA CYS A 80 -11.18 -3.59 -4.17
C CYS A 80 -11.75 -3.42 -2.76
N PRO A 81 -11.23 -2.51 -1.93
CA PRO A 81 -11.74 -2.29 -0.57
C PRO A 81 -13.13 -1.62 -0.55
N GLN A 82 -13.53 -0.94 -1.63
CA GLN A 82 -14.80 -0.23 -1.73
C GLN A 82 -15.99 -1.14 -2.03
N CYS A 83 -15.81 -2.08 -2.96
CA CYS A 83 -16.90 -2.91 -3.49
C CYS A 83 -16.64 -4.42 -3.49
N GLY A 84 -15.44 -4.87 -3.11
CA GLY A 84 -15.04 -6.29 -3.20
C GLY A 84 -14.75 -6.79 -4.62
N GLY A 85 -14.91 -5.95 -5.64
CA GLY A 85 -14.61 -6.29 -7.03
C GLY A 85 -13.10 -6.41 -7.32
N ARG A 86 -12.76 -6.89 -8.52
CA ARG A 86 -11.37 -7.04 -8.95
C ARG A 86 -10.75 -5.69 -9.33
N MET A 87 -9.50 -5.50 -8.94
CA MET A 87 -8.62 -4.42 -9.34
C MET A 87 -7.58 -4.95 -10.31
N GLU A 88 -7.30 -4.15 -11.35
CA GLU A 88 -6.31 -4.46 -12.36
C GLU A 88 -5.33 -3.29 -12.50
N PRO A 89 -4.05 -3.56 -12.81
CA PRO A 89 -3.10 -2.51 -13.13
C PRO A 89 -3.53 -1.82 -14.41
N THR A 90 -3.43 -0.48 -14.46
CA THR A 90 -3.81 0.30 -15.66
C THR A 90 -2.75 0.24 -16.76
N GLY A 91 -1.58 -0.37 -16.49
CA GLY A 91 -0.41 -0.34 -17.36
C GLY A 91 0.46 0.91 -17.17
N GLU A 92 -0.01 1.89 -16.41
CA GLU A 92 0.80 3.05 -16.02
C GLU A 92 1.82 2.64 -14.95
N GLN A 93 3.10 2.80 -15.30
CA GLN A 93 4.22 2.52 -14.41
C GLN A 93 5.20 3.68 -14.48
N GLU A 94 5.42 4.34 -13.35
CA GLU A 94 6.37 5.44 -13.19
C GLU A 94 7.56 4.96 -12.37
N PHE A 95 8.76 5.36 -12.79
CA PHE A 95 9.97 5.08 -12.02
C PHE A 95 9.94 5.85 -10.69
N TRP A 96 10.24 5.14 -9.61
CA TRP A 96 10.28 5.70 -8.26
C TRP A 96 11.55 5.21 -7.56
N THR A 97 12.65 5.96 -7.74
CA THR A 97 13.99 5.77 -7.12
C THR A 97 14.84 4.58 -7.55
#